data_AF-A0A368TFI7-F1
#
_entry.id   AF-A0A368TFI7-F1
#
_cell.length_a   1.000
_cell.length_b   1.000
_cell.length_c   1.000
_cell.angle_alpha   90.00
_cell.angle_beta   90.00
_cell.angle_gamma   90.00
#
_symmetry.space_group_name_H-M   'P 1'
#
loop_
_entity.id
_entity.type
_entity.pdbx_description
1 polymer ?
#
loop_
_entity_poly.entity_id
_entity_poly.type
_entity_poly.pdbx_seq_one_letter_code
_entity_poly.pdbx_strand_id
1 'polypeptide(L)'
;MKSKRIKQKALIFAVIFAMMAFVSGESTSATTVLVPDDYATIQEAVDAANAGDMIIVRDGTYRENIDVKKRLTLKSEKGSENCNVQAAAPDDHVFNVSADHIEISGFSVEGANDYKKAGIDLHADYCNISNNTCSSNNEYGIYLEWSDNNFIYLNNLINNCKGVYYTGSENIWNTTEKITYTYNGSTYSNSLGNYWADYTGNDANDDEIGETPYRIKSDEDNYPLMLPWQNYIPEETRAAENKKKALPKE
;
A
#
# COMPACT_ATOMS: atom_id res chain seq x y z
N MET A 1 59.73 12.81 52.51
CA MET A 1 58.27 12.79 52.24
C MET A 1 57.96 13.34 50.83
N LYS A 2 58.16 12.54 49.78
CA LYS A 2 57.70 12.86 48.40
C LYS A 2 57.34 11.55 47.69
N SER A 3 56.20 10.95 48.05
CA SER A 3 55.68 9.76 47.34
C SER A 3 54.24 9.50 47.75
N LYS A 4 53.28 10.32 47.28
CA LYS A 4 51.85 9.95 47.37
C LYS A 4 50.90 10.68 46.40
N ARG A 5 51.33 11.71 45.67
CA ARG A 5 50.44 12.49 44.78
C ARG A 5 50.45 12.12 43.28
N ILE A 6 51.23 11.12 42.85
CA ILE A 6 51.26 10.68 41.44
C ILE A 6 50.35 9.46 41.18
N LYS A 7 49.85 8.77 42.21
CA LYS A 7 49.02 7.56 42.05
C LYS A 7 47.50 7.79 41.95
N GLN A 8 47.02 9.04 41.90
CA GLN A 8 45.58 9.33 41.89
C GLN A 8 45.07 10.01 40.61
N LYS A 9 45.89 10.09 39.56
CA LYS A 9 45.47 10.51 38.21
C LYS A 9 45.67 9.44 37.13
N ALA A 10 46.05 8.22 37.53
CA ALA A 10 46.26 7.09 36.63
C ALA A 10 45.21 5.98 36.78
N LEU A 11 44.13 6.22 37.53
CA LEU A 11 43.06 5.23 37.78
C LEU A 11 41.65 5.82 37.60
N ILE A 12 41.50 6.72 36.63
CA ILE A 12 40.20 7.09 36.03
C ILE A 12 40.47 7.28 34.54
N PHE A 13 41.03 6.26 33.88
CA PHE A 13 41.23 6.25 32.42
C PHE A 13 41.21 4.84 31.83
N ALA A 14 40.63 3.87 32.57
CA ALA A 14 40.60 2.46 32.18
C ALA A 14 39.20 1.81 32.29
N VAL A 15 38.13 2.58 32.52
CA VAL A 15 36.75 2.04 32.64
C VAL A 15 35.71 2.78 31.77
N ILE A 16 36.07 3.84 31.05
CA ILE A 16 35.14 4.53 30.11
C ILE A 16 35.60 4.29 28.65
N PHE A 17 36.18 3.12 28.37
CA PHE A 17 36.58 2.72 27.00
C PHE A 17 36.10 1.30 26.64
N ALA A 18 35.04 0.81 27.30
CA ALA A 18 34.49 -0.53 27.08
C ALA A 18 32.95 -0.57 27.06
N MET A 19 32.29 0.54 26.68
CA MET A 19 30.85 0.57 26.41
C MET A 19 30.51 1.40 25.17
N MET A 20 31.39 1.39 24.17
CA MET A 20 30.92 1.58 22.80
C MET A 20 30.51 0.20 22.33
N ALA A 21 29.31 -0.21 22.74
CA ALA A 21 28.62 -1.27 22.03
C ALA A 21 28.51 -0.76 20.59
N PHE A 22 29.37 -1.30 19.71
CA PHE A 22 29.05 -1.39 18.31
C PHE A 22 27.75 -2.17 18.26
N VAL A 23 26.63 -1.48 18.34
CA VAL A 23 25.39 -1.98 17.78
C VAL A 23 25.69 -1.95 16.28
N SER A 24 26.28 -3.03 15.78
CA SER A 24 26.14 -3.36 14.38
C SER A 24 24.63 -3.48 14.18
N GLY A 25 24.01 -2.37 13.80
CA GLY A 25 22.68 -2.40 13.24
C GLY A 25 22.81 -3.30 12.03
N GLU A 26 22.43 -4.56 12.20
CA GLU A 26 22.21 -5.43 11.06
C GLU A 26 21.10 -4.74 10.28
N SER A 27 21.48 -4.01 9.22
CA SER A 27 20.53 -3.67 8.17
C SER A 27 20.19 -5.00 7.52
N THR A 28 19.21 -5.69 8.08
CA THR A 28 18.58 -6.83 7.43
C THR A 28 18.05 -6.29 6.11
N SER A 29 18.59 -6.81 5.00
CA SER A 29 18.02 -6.51 3.69
C SER A 29 16.56 -6.92 3.72
N ALA A 30 15.67 -6.08 3.19
CA ALA A 30 14.28 -6.43 2.99
C ALA A 30 14.19 -7.81 2.34
N THR A 31 13.44 -8.70 2.97
CA THR A 31 13.21 -10.07 2.52
C THR A 31 11.84 -10.18 1.85
N THR A 32 11.64 -11.26 1.11
CA THR A 32 10.34 -11.59 0.49
C THR A 32 9.73 -12.77 1.21
N VAL A 33 8.49 -12.61 1.67
CA VAL A 33 7.64 -13.63 2.28
C VAL A 33 6.53 -13.97 1.30
N LEU A 34 6.25 -15.26 1.11
CA LEU A 34 5.22 -15.76 0.21
C LEU A 34 4.04 -16.32 1.02
N VAL A 35 2.82 -15.88 0.71
CA VAL A 35 1.58 -16.43 1.27
C VAL A 35 0.85 -17.20 0.17
N PRO A 36 0.43 -18.47 0.37
CA PRO A 36 0.47 -19.21 1.64
C PRO A 36 1.72 -20.11 1.84
N ASP A 37 2.78 -19.93 1.06
CA ASP A 37 3.92 -20.86 1.03
C ASP A 37 4.73 -20.86 2.35
N ASP A 38 5.02 -19.67 2.90
CA ASP A 38 5.81 -19.48 4.12
C ASP A 38 4.91 -19.37 5.38
N TYR A 39 3.71 -18.80 5.22
CA TYR A 39 2.70 -18.64 6.27
C TYR A 39 1.33 -18.93 5.71
N ALA A 40 0.45 -19.57 6.49
CA ALA A 40 -0.84 -20.02 5.98
C ALA A 40 -1.79 -18.84 5.68
N THR A 41 -1.62 -17.72 6.40
CA THR A 41 -2.48 -16.55 6.30
C THR A 41 -1.69 -15.26 6.09
N ILE A 42 -2.35 -14.21 5.61
CA ILE A 42 -1.71 -12.91 5.39
C ILE A 42 -1.32 -12.27 6.73
N GLN A 43 -2.18 -12.34 7.75
CA GLN A 43 -1.86 -11.76 9.06
C GLN A 43 -0.64 -12.42 9.71
N GLU A 44 -0.48 -13.75 9.60
CA GLU A 44 0.70 -14.46 10.12
C GLU A 44 2.00 -13.94 9.45
N ALA A 45 1.97 -13.74 8.14
CA ALA A 45 3.10 -13.15 7.41
C ALA A 45 3.37 -11.71 7.85
N VAL A 46 2.33 -10.89 8.03
CA VAL A 46 2.45 -9.51 8.52
C VAL A 46 3.06 -9.49 9.92
N ASP A 47 2.63 -10.37 10.81
CA ASP A 47 3.13 -10.46 12.19
C ASP A 47 4.58 -10.92 12.27
N ALA A 48 5.01 -11.82 11.38
CA ALA A 48 6.37 -12.34 11.34
C ALA A 48 7.37 -11.43 10.59
N ALA A 49 6.90 -10.63 9.63
CA ALA A 49 7.76 -9.78 8.80
C ALA A 49 8.48 -8.67 9.59
N ASN A 50 9.69 -8.33 9.17
CA ASN A 50 10.42 -7.15 9.65
C ASN A 50 10.01 -5.91 8.87
N ALA A 51 10.25 -4.73 9.47
CA ALA A 51 9.99 -3.47 8.78
C ALA A 51 10.82 -3.37 7.48
N GLY A 52 10.15 -3.08 6.36
CA GLY A 52 10.72 -3.01 5.02
C GLY A 52 10.58 -4.29 4.20
N ASP A 53 10.13 -5.40 4.80
CA ASP A 53 9.90 -6.65 4.07
C ASP A 53 8.75 -6.54 3.05
N MET A 54 8.81 -7.43 2.06
CA MET A 54 7.78 -7.61 1.04
C MET A 54 7.01 -8.90 1.29
N ILE A 55 5.69 -8.82 1.32
CA ILE A 55 4.78 -9.96 1.37
C ILE A 55 4.10 -10.07 0.01
N ILE A 56 4.37 -11.16 -0.71
CA ILE A 56 3.69 -11.50 -1.95
C ILE A 56 2.61 -12.52 -1.64
N VAL A 57 1.36 -12.17 -1.94
CA VAL A 57 0.20 -13.02 -1.70
C VAL A 57 -0.20 -13.67 -3.02
N ARG A 58 -0.17 -15.01 -3.08
CA ARG A 58 -0.59 -15.79 -4.24
C ARG A 58 -2.09 -15.70 -4.47
N ASP A 59 -2.49 -16.01 -5.69
CA ASP A 59 -3.89 -16.11 -6.10
C ASP A 59 -4.71 -16.97 -5.13
N GLY A 60 -5.88 -16.48 -4.75
CA GLY A 60 -6.72 -17.15 -3.76
C GLY A 60 -7.76 -16.23 -3.14
N THR A 61 -8.53 -16.80 -2.22
CA THR A 61 -9.44 -16.05 -1.36
C THR A 61 -8.99 -16.19 0.08
N TYR A 62 -8.69 -15.07 0.72
CA TYR A 62 -8.22 -14.97 2.09
C TYR A 62 -9.32 -14.31 2.91
N ARG A 63 -9.87 -15.06 3.88
CA ARG A 63 -10.94 -14.55 4.74
C ARG A 63 -10.33 -14.07 6.05
N GLU A 64 -9.92 -12.81 6.08
CA GLU A 64 -9.12 -12.21 7.16
C GLU A 64 -9.49 -10.73 7.36
N ASN A 65 -9.12 -10.19 8.51
CA ASN A 65 -9.02 -8.75 8.77
C ASN A 65 -7.57 -8.50 9.17
N ILE A 66 -6.89 -7.61 8.46
CA ILE A 66 -5.43 -7.52 8.44
C ILE A 66 -4.99 -6.21 9.08
N ASP A 67 -4.26 -6.30 10.18
CA ASP A 67 -3.65 -5.18 10.89
C ASP A 67 -2.20 -4.96 10.39
N VAL A 68 -1.96 -3.87 9.68
CA VAL A 68 -0.64 -3.51 9.14
C VAL A 68 -0.01 -2.38 9.97
N LYS A 69 0.78 -2.78 10.97
CA LYS A 69 1.34 -1.89 12.01
C LYS A 69 2.84 -1.62 11.87
N LYS A 70 3.42 -2.00 10.74
CA LYS A 70 4.84 -1.84 10.41
C LYS A 70 4.99 -1.57 8.92
N ARG A 71 6.03 -0.80 8.57
CA ARG A 71 6.39 -0.52 7.17
C ARG A 71 6.56 -1.83 6.41
N LEU A 72 5.71 -2.09 5.43
CA LEU A 72 5.72 -3.32 4.63
C LEU A 72 5.27 -3.02 3.19
N THR A 73 5.67 -3.87 2.25
CA THR A 73 5.04 -3.95 0.93
C THR A 73 4.16 -5.19 0.89
N LEU A 74 2.84 -5.04 0.80
CA LEU A 74 1.88 -6.13 0.60
C LEU A 74 1.41 -6.06 -0.84
N LYS A 75 1.63 -7.14 -1.61
CA LYS A 75 1.29 -7.18 -3.02
C LYS A 75 0.71 -8.53 -3.43
N SER A 76 -0.39 -8.51 -4.18
CA SER A 76 -0.86 -9.71 -4.87
C SER A 76 0.07 -10.12 -6.02
N GLU A 77 0.31 -11.42 -6.18
CA GLU A 77 1.19 -11.99 -7.20
C GLU A 77 0.70 -11.67 -8.63
N LYS A 78 -0.59 -11.85 -8.89
CA LYS A 78 -1.19 -11.62 -10.23
C LYS A 78 -2.34 -10.62 -10.22
N GLY A 79 -2.53 -9.91 -9.11
CA GLY A 79 -3.46 -8.80 -9.06
C GLY A 79 -4.83 -9.03 -8.45
N SER A 80 -5.66 -7.99 -8.52
CA SER A 80 -6.91 -7.93 -7.78
C SER A 80 -7.97 -8.88 -8.33
N GLU A 81 -7.88 -9.26 -9.60
CA GLU A 81 -8.76 -10.27 -10.19
C GLU A 81 -8.48 -11.68 -9.67
N ASN A 82 -7.29 -11.91 -9.08
CA ASN A 82 -6.82 -13.23 -8.67
C ASN A 82 -6.66 -13.38 -7.15
N CYS A 83 -6.52 -12.29 -6.40
CA CYS A 83 -6.34 -12.30 -4.95
C CYS A 83 -7.44 -11.51 -4.25
N ASN A 84 -8.44 -12.22 -3.72
CA ASN A 84 -9.52 -11.64 -2.94
C ASN A 84 -9.19 -11.70 -1.45
N VAL A 85 -9.30 -10.58 -0.75
CA VAL A 85 -9.27 -10.49 0.70
C VAL A 85 -10.66 -10.05 1.17
N GLN A 86 -11.34 -10.97 1.83
CA GLN A 86 -12.70 -10.76 2.33
C GLN A 86 -12.68 -10.66 3.85
N ALA A 87 -13.38 -9.66 4.41
CA ALA A 87 -13.50 -9.51 5.86
C ALA A 87 -13.96 -10.82 6.52
N ALA A 88 -13.20 -11.31 7.49
CA ALA A 88 -13.64 -12.41 8.35
C ALA A 88 -14.73 -11.94 9.31
N ALA A 89 -14.50 -10.78 9.93
CA ALA A 89 -15.39 -10.02 10.78
C ALA A 89 -15.92 -8.80 10.00
N PRO A 90 -17.21 -8.78 9.60
CA PRO A 90 -17.78 -7.67 8.84
C PRO A 90 -17.86 -6.35 9.61
N ASP A 91 -17.79 -6.42 10.93
CA ASP A 91 -17.73 -5.30 11.86
C ASP A 91 -16.32 -4.74 12.07
N ASP A 92 -15.39 -5.13 11.19
CA ASP A 92 -14.06 -4.55 11.14
C ASP A 92 -13.59 -4.26 9.70
N HIS A 93 -12.50 -3.49 9.58
CA HIS A 93 -11.89 -3.16 8.29
C HIS A 93 -11.20 -4.39 7.70
N VAL A 94 -11.12 -4.51 6.36
CA VAL A 94 -10.38 -5.64 5.76
C VAL A 94 -8.88 -5.41 5.93
N PHE A 95 -8.40 -4.22 5.59
CA PHE A 95 -7.06 -3.76 5.93
C PHE A 95 -7.17 -2.57 6.89
N ASN A 96 -6.53 -2.67 8.05
CA ASN A 96 -6.37 -1.61 9.03
C ASN A 96 -4.90 -1.19 9.06
N VAL A 97 -4.60 -0.02 8.50
CA VAL A 97 -3.24 0.43 8.19
C VAL A 97 -2.88 1.60 9.10
N SER A 98 -1.91 1.39 9.99
CA SER A 98 -1.54 2.37 11.02
C SER A 98 -0.04 2.65 11.10
N ALA A 99 0.73 2.33 10.06
CA ALA A 99 2.14 2.63 9.98
C ALA A 99 2.49 3.29 8.65
N ASP A 100 3.42 4.24 8.70
CA ASP A 100 3.81 5.00 7.52
C ASP A 100 4.61 4.17 6.52
N HIS A 101 4.69 4.67 5.28
CA HIS A 101 5.49 4.08 4.20
C HIS A 101 5.08 2.65 3.80
N ILE A 102 3.80 2.32 3.94
CA ILE A 102 3.24 1.04 3.50
C ILE A 102 2.90 1.09 2.00
N GLU A 103 3.08 -0.03 1.31
CA GLU A 103 2.51 -0.26 -0.02
C GLU A 103 1.49 -1.39 0.07
N ILE A 104 0.25 -1.16 -0.39
CA ILE A 104 -0.78 -2.19 -0.55
C ILE A 104 -1.22 -2.16 -2.01
N SER A 105 -0.97 -3.26 -2.73
CA SER A 105 -1.34 -3.31 -4.15
C SER A 105 -1.85 -4.64 -4.68
N GLY A 106 -2.77 -4.56 -5.63
CA GLY A 106 -3.24 -5.71 -6.37
C GLY A 106 -4.27 -6.57 -5.64
N PHE A 107 -4.99 -6.07 -4.64
CA PHE A 107 -6.00 -6.87 -3.93
C PHE A 107 -7.41 -6.53 -4.40
N SER A 108 -8.29 -7.53 -4.49
CA SER A 108 -9.73 -7.30 -4.34
C SER A 108 -10.07 -7.32 -2.86
N VAL A 109 -10.82 -6.33 -2.40
CA VAL A 109 -11.05 -6.04 -0.97
C VAL A 109 -12.53 -5.81 -0.73
N GLU A 110 -13.17 -6.71 0.03
CA GLU A 110 -14.61 -6.72 0.21
C GLU A 110 -15.07 -7.21 1.60
N GLY A 111 -16.35 -6.99 1.91
CA GLY A 111 -17.02 -7.64 3.03
C GLY A 111 -16.99 -6.88 4.35
N ALA A 112 -16.32 -5.72 4.44
CA ALA A 112 -16.40 -4.83 5.59
C ALA A 112 -17.79 -4.14 5.59
N ASN A 113 -18.74 -4.74 6.30
CA ASN A 113 -20.16 -4.49 6.14
C ASN A 113 -20.89 -3.95 7.38
N ASP A 114 -20.19 -3.18 8.21
CA ASP A 114 -20.77 -2.48 9.36
C ASP A 114 -20.48 -0.97 9.30
N TYR A 115 -21.01 -0.24 10.28
CA TYR A 115 -20.91 1.20 10.42
C TYR A 115 -19.46 1.65 10.56
N LYS A 116 -19.08 2.59 9.71
CA LYS A 116 -17.76 3.19 9.54
C LYS A 116 -16.65 2.19 9.21
N LYS A 117 -17.00 1.04 8.64
CA LYS A 117 -16.02 0.06 8.18
C LYS A 117 -15.73 0.21 6.69
N ALA A 118 -14.50 -0.15 6.35
CA ALA A 118 -13.91 0.12 5.04
C ALA A 118 -13.17 -1.12 4.54
N GLY A 119 -13.06 -1.24 3.22
CA GLY A 119 -12.14 -2.20 2.62
C GLY A 119 -10.71 -1.90 3.08
N ILE A 120 -10.25 -0.67 2.88
CA ILE A 120 -8.94 -0.22 3.35
C ILE A 120 -9.14 0.99 4.26
N ASP A 121 -8.77 0.86 5.52
CA ASP A 121 -8.67 1.94 6.49
C ASP A 121 -7.22 2.39 6.61
N LEU A 122 -6.96 3.65 6.26
CA LEU A 122 -5.64 4.26 6.27
C LEU A 122 -5.60 5.36 7.34
N HIS A 123 -4.71 5.12 8.30
CA HIS A 123 -4.37 6.02 9.39
C HIS A 123 -2.85 6.21 9.45
N ALA A 124 -2.27 6.60 8.31
CA ALA A 124 -0.84 6.65 8.10
C ALA A 124 -0.45 7.59 6.96
N ASP A 125 0.80 8.02 6.98
CA ASP A 125 1.36 8.93 5.99
C ASP A 125 2.30 8.22 5.01
N TYR A 126 2.57 8.87 3.88
CA TYR A 126 3.56 8.43 2.90
C TYR A 126 3.36 7.00 2.36
N CYS A 127 2.12 6.51 2.36
CA CYS A 127 1.74 5.19 1.85
C CYS A 127 1.38 5.23 0.37
N ASN A 128 1.42 4.07 -0.27
CA ASN A 128 0.97 3.84 -1.64
C ASN A 128 -0.15 2.78 -1.66
N ILE A 129 -1.36 3.20 -1.99
CA ILE A 129 -2.53 2.34 -2.16
C ILE A 129 -2.87 2.32 -3.65
N SER A 130 -2.53 1.25 -4.34
CA SER A 130 -2.70 1.21 -5.80
C SER A 130 -3.11 -0.14 -6.34
N ASN A 131 -3.71 -0.16 -7.54
CA ASN A 131 -4.05 -1.40 -8.22
C ASN A 131 -5.02 -2.30 -7.44
N ASN A 132 -5.80 -1.73 -6.50
CA ASN A 132 -6.76 -2.49 -5.71
C ASN A 132 -8.17 -2.38 -6.31
N THR A 133 -9.05 -3.29 -5.93
CA THR A 133 -10.48 -3.23 -6.22
C THR A 133 -11.22 -3.29 -4.90
N CYS A 134 -11.59 -2.12 -4.38
CA CYS A 134 -12.37 -2.00 -3.15
C CYS A 134 -13.85 -2.00 -3.52
N SER A 135 -14.54 -3.10 -3.21
CA SER A 135 -15.92 -3.27 -3.62
C SER A 135 -16.80 -3.93 -2.60
N SER A 136 -18.10 -3.62 -2.64
CA SER A 136 -19.11 -4.27 -1.81
C SER A 136 -18.79 -4.19 -0.30
N ASN A 137 -18.26 -3.04 0.12
CA ASN A 137 -18.13 -2.65 1.52
C ASN A 137 -19.28 -1.69 1.86
N ASN A 138 -19.93 -1.90 3.00
CA ASN A 138 -21.21 -1.26 3.33
C ASN A 138 -21.13 0.27 3.38
N GLU A 139 -20.01 0.83 3.86
CA GLU A 139 -19.85 2.29 3.94
C GLU A 139 -18.77 2.82 3.00
N TYR A 140 -17.51 2.39 3.16
CA TYR A 140 -16.38 2.98 2.45
C TYR A 140 -15.55 1.95 1.68
N GLY A 141 -15.14 2.28 0.46
CA GLY A 141 -14.10 1.53 -0.23
C GLY A 141 -12.75 1.75 0.46
N ILE A 142 -12.33 3.01 0.52
CA ILE A 142 -11.13 3.45 1.25
C ILE A 142 -11.52 4.55 2.26
N TYR A 143 -11.03 4.45 3.48
CA TYR A 143 -11.21 5.44 4.53
C TYR A 143 -9.86 6.05 4.90
N LEU A 144 -9.78 7.39 4.92
CA LEU A 144 -8.59 8.13 5.33
C LEU A 144 -8.95 9.13 6.42
N GLU A 145 -8.30 8.98 7.57
CA GLU A 145 -8.41 9.93 8.68
C GLU A 145 -7.02 10.34 9.15
N TRP A 146 -6.79 11.66 9.20
CA TRP A 146 -5.49 12.27 9.58
C TRP A 146 -4.30 11.61 8.87
N SER A 147 -4.46 11.38 7.56
CA SER A 147 -3.49 10.67 6.70
C SER A 147 -3.15 11.56 5.51
N ASP A 148 -1.89 11.96 5.42
CA ASP A 148 -1.36 12.92 4.46
C ASP A 148 -0.18 12.33 3.68
N ASN A 149 0.14 12.94 2.55
CA ASN A 149 1.24 12.57 1.67
C ASN A 149 1.15 11.14 1.10
N ASN A 150 -0.06 10.58 0.99
CA ASN A 150 -0.28 9.28 0.40
C ASN A 150 -0.53 9.36 -1.11
N PHE A 151 -0.16 8.30 -1.82
CA PHE A 151 -0.49 8.09 -3.22
C PHE A 151 -1.60 7.06 -3.36
N ILE A 152 -2.71 7.44 -3.97
CA ILE A 152 -3.91 6.62 -4.09
C ILE A 152 -4.38 6.66 -5.54
N TYR A 153 -3.95 5.70 -6.34
CA TYR A 153 -4.18 5.71 -7.80
C TYR A 153 -4.35 4.30 -8.34
N LEU A 154 -4.97 4.17 -9.51
CA LEU A 154 -5.28 2.89 -10.15
C LEU A 154 -6.09 1.96 -9.25
N ASN A 155 -6.98 2.49 -8.41
CA ASN A 155 -7.92 1.67 -7.65
C ASN A 155 -9.29 1.69 -8.32
N ASN A 156 -10.03 0.58 -8.19
CA ASN A 156 -11.44 0.54 -8.52
C ASN A 156 -12.27 0.72 -7.26
N LEU A 157 -13.14 1.73 -7.23
CA LEU A 157 -14.04 2.03 -6.13
C LEU A 157 -15.48 1.75 -6.58
N ILE A 158 -15.96 0.54 -6.31
CA ILE A 158 -17.19 -0.01 -6.94
C ILE A 158 -18.17 -0.50 -5.87
N ASN A 159 -19.46 -0.18 -5.98
CA ASN A 159 -20.51 -0.73 -5.11
C ASN A 159 -20.24 -0.55 -3.60
N ASN A 160 -19.66 0.58 -3.21
CA ASN A 160 -19.60 1.04 -1.82
C ASN A 160 -20.60 2.19 -1.64
N CYS A 161 -21.14 2.42 -0.44
CA CYS A 161 -22.03 3.59 -0.22
C CYS A 161 -21.32 4.90 -0.56
N LYS A 162 -20.02 4.98 -0.25
CA LYS A 162 -19.09 6.00 -0.72
C LYS A 162 -17.79 5.33 -1.16
N GLY A 163 -17.25 5.73 -2.31
CA GLY A 163 -15.94 5.24 -2.75
C GLY A 163 -14.84 5.54 -1.72
N VAL A 164 -14.84 6.77 -1.21
CA VAL A 164 -13.84 7.26 -0.25
C VAL A 164 -14.49 8.09 0.88
N TYR A 165 -13.94 7.97 2.09
CA TYR A 165 -14.02 9.02 3.11
C TYR A 165 -12.65 9.59 3.41
N TYR A 166 -12.60 10.90 3.66
CA TYR A 166 -11.35 11.65 3.76
C TYR A 166 -11.49 12.83 4.72
N THR A 167 -10.50 13.06 5.59
CA THR A 167 -10.41 14.25 6.46
C THR A 167 -9.03 14.93 6.51
N GLY A 168 -8.04 14.44 5.75
CA GLY A 168 -6.69 15.04 5.64
C GLY A 168 -6.64 16.21 4.65
N SER A 169 -5.44 16.69 4.30
CA SER A 169 -5.27 17.83 3.38
C SER A 169 -4.21 17.69 2.27
N GLU A 170 -3.41 16.62 2.21
CA GLU A 170 -2.31 16.55 1.22
C GLU A 170 -2.11 15.16 0.59
N ASN A 171 -3.10 14.59 -0.10
CA ASN A 171 -2.92 13.32 -0.82
C ASN A 171 -2.90 13.49 -2.35
N ILE A 172 -2.27 12.55 -3.04
CA ILE A 172 -2.14 12.54 -4.49
C ILE A 172 -2.96 11.37 -5.05
N TRP A 173 -3.95 11.69 -5.86
CA TRP A 173 -4.96 10.74 -6.34
C TRP A 173 -4.71 10.19 -7.74
N ASN A 174 -3.49 10.40 -8.26
CA ASN A 174 -3.07 9.99 -9.59
C ASN A 174 -1.56 9.71 -9.63
N THR A 175 -1.10 9.07 -10.70
CA THR A 175 0.34 8.84 -10.90
C THR A 175 1.09 10.16 -11.10
N THR A 176 2.28 10.26 -10.50
CA THR A 176 3.19 11.42 -10.66
C THR A 176 3.93 11.40 -11.99
N GLU A 177 4.13 10.21 -12.55
CA GLU A 177 4.66 10.01 -13.89
C GLU A 177 3.56 9.50 -14.82
N LYS A 178 3.71 9.78 -16.11
CA LYS A 178 2.78 9.29 -17.11
C LYS A 178 3.00 7.80 -17.35
N ILE A 179 1.92 7.04 -17.42
CA ILE A 179 1.92 5.64 -17.80
C ILE A 179 1.49 5.54 -19.27
N THR A 180 2.15 4.67 -20.02
CA THR A 180 1.77 4.33 -21.40
C THR A 180 0.83 3.14 -21.39
N TYR A 181 -0.32 3.26 -22.07
CA TYR A 181 -1.33 2.20 -22.17
C TYR A 181 -1.88 2.16 -23.60
N THR A 182 -2.53 1.04 -23.94
CA THR A 182 -3.12 0.81 -25.27
C THR A 182 -4.61 0.59 -25.13
N TYR A 183 -5.39 1.36 -25.89
CA TYR A 183 -6.84 1.24 -25.96
C TYR A 183 -7.28 1.24 -27.42
N ASN A 184 -8.14 0.30 -27.79
CA ASN A 184 -8.67 0.13 -29.15
C ASN A 184 -7.59 0.16 -30.27
N GLY A 185 -6.40 -0.38 -29.98
CA GLY A 185 -5.26 -0.42 -30.91
C GLY A 185 -4.42 0.87 -30.99
N SER A 186 -4.82 1.93 -30.28
CA SER A 186 -4.06 3.19 -30.16
C SER A 186 -3.27 3.22 -28.85
N THR A 187 -2.11 3.87 -28.87
CA THR A 187 -1.26 4.04 -27.68
C THR A 187 -1.37 5.46 -27.16
N TYR A 188 -1.61 5.58 -25.86
CA TYR A 188 -1.74 6.84 -25.13
C TYR A 188 -0.70 6.91 -24.01
N SER A 189 -0.44 8.13 -23.54
CA SER A 189 0.44 8.38 -22.40
C SER A 189 -0.11 9.51 -21.55
N ASN A 190 -0.60 9.15 -20.36
CA ASN A 190 -1.24 10.09 -19.45
C ASN A 190 -0.91 9.76 -17.98
N SER A 191 -1.17 10.71 -17.09
CA SER A 191 -1.28 10.40 -15.67
C SER A 191 -2.56 9.62 -15.45
N LEU A 192 -2.54 8.65 -14.52
CA LEU A 192 -3.66 7.74 -14.29
C LEU A 192 -4.17 7.91 -12.85
N GLY A 193 -5.46 8.19 -12.71
CA GLY A 193 -6.16 8.31 -11.43
C GLY A 193 -6.79 7.00 -11.00
N ASN A 194 -7.97 7.07 -10.38
CA ASN A 194 -8.77 5.94 -9.94
C ASN A 194 -10.03 5.78 -10.80
N TYR A 195 -10.59 4.58 -10.80
CA TYR A 195 -11.90 4.31 -11.36
C TYR A 195 -12.97 4.46 -10.28
N TRP A 196 -13.93 5.35 -10.51
CA TRP A 196 -15.04 5.62 -9.60
C TRP A 196 -16.34 5.18 -10.25
N ALA A 197 -17.07 4.25 -9.63
CA ALA A 197 -18.30 3.71 -10.22
C ALA A 197 -19.41 4.76 -10.41
N ASP A 198 -19.34 5.88 -9.71
CA ASP A 198 -20.26 7.01 -9.81
C ASP A 198 -19.71 8.17 -10.66
N TYR A 199 -18.54 8.01 -11.30
CA TYR A 199 -18.02 9.03 -12.20
C TYR A 199 -18.86 9.12 -13.47
N THR A 200 -19.32 10.34 -13.76
CA THR A 200 -20.13 10.65 -14.95
C THR A 200 -19.50 11.77 -15.78
N GLY A 201 -18.19 12.00 -15.62
CA GLY A 201 -17.47 12.97 -16.43
C GLY A 201 -17.41 12.55 -17.89
N ASN A 202 -17.03 13.49 -18.75
CA ASN A 202 -16.83 13.23 -20.15
C ASN A 202 -15.40 12.76 -20.40
N ASP A 203 -15.22 12.01 -21.49
CA ASP A 203 -13.96 11.78 -22.19
C ASP A 203 -14.13 12.36 -23.59
N ALA A 204 -13.65 13.59 -23.81
CA ALA A 204 -13.81 14.34 -25.05
C ALA A 204 -12.75 13.97 -26.09
N ASN A 205 -11.63 13.43 -25.63
CA ASN A 205 -10.48 13.14 -26.45
C ASN A 205 -10.32 11.64 -26.78
N ASP A 206 -11.23 10.81 -26.24
CA ASP A 206 -11.31 9.36 -26.42
C ASP A 206 -9.97 8.67 -26.05
N ASP A 207 -9.31 9.14 -24.98
CA ASP A 207 -8.13 8.51 -24.39
C ASP A 207 -8.44 7.65 -23.16
N GLU A 208 -9.73 7.46 -22.84
CA GLU A 208 -10.24 6.75 -21.67
C GLU A 208 -9.84 7.40 -20.34
N ILE A 209 -9.50 8.69 -20.33
CA ILE A 209 -9.26 9.47 -19.12
C ILE A 209 -10.25 10.63 -19.08
N GLY A 210 -11.01 10.73 -17.99
CA GLY A 210 -12.02 11.77 -17.87
C GLY A 210 -11.41 13.18 -17.73
N GLU A 211 -11.94 14.18 -18.44
CA GLU A 211 -11.40 15.55 -18.36
C GLU A 211 -11.98 16.40 -17.21
N THR A 212 -12.98 15.88 -16.51
CA THR A 212 -13.51 16.54 -15.31
C THR A 212 -12.91 15.88 -14.08
N PRO A 213 -12.15 16.59 -13.23
CA PRO A 213 -11.64 16.01 -12.00
C PRO A 213 -12.75 15.44 -11.10
N TYR A 214 -12.52 14.28 -10.51
CA TYR A 214 -13.40 13.71 -9.49
C TYR A 214 -13.07 14.35 -8.15
N ARG A 215 -14.03 15.06 -7.55
CA ARG A 215 -13.82 15.84 -6.32
C ARG A 215 -13.87 14.96 -5.07
N ILE A 216 -12.86 15.07 -4.23
CA ILE A 216 -12.68 14.31 -2.98
C ILE A 216 -12.57 15.33 -1.84
N LYS A 217 -13.71 15.95 -1.49
CA LYS A 217 -13.80 17.10 -0.58
C LYS A 217 -12.88 18.26 -1.01
N SER A 218 -11.72 18.40 -0.36
CA SER A 218 -10.71 19.43 -0.64
C SER A 218 -9.65 18.98 -1.65
N ASP A 219 -9.56 17.68 -1.91
CA ASP A 219 -8.68 17.08 -2.91
C ASP A 219 -9.48 16.74 -4.17
N GLU A 220 -8.79 16.31 -5.20
CA GLU A 220 -9.39 15.81 -6.42
C GLU A 220 -8.48 14.78 -7.12
N ASP A 221 -9.12 13.82 -7.74
CA ASP A 221 -8.51 12.98 -8.77
C ASP A 221 -8.62 13.72 -10.11
N ASN A 222 -7.49 14.21 -10.60
CA ASN A 222 -7.40 14.98 -11.84
C ASN A 222 -7.46 14.12 -13.11
N TYR A 223 -7.34 12.81 -12.97
CA TYR A 223 -7.29 11.88 -14.10
C TYR A 223 -8.21 10.66 -13.85
N PRO A 224 -9.51 10.86 -13.56
CA PRO A 224 -10.41 9.74 -13.30
C PRO A 224 -10.42 8.78 -14.49
N LEU A 225 -10.33 7.49 -14.20
CA LEU A 225 -10.35 6.46 -15.23
C LEU A 225 -11.78 6.24 -15.72
N MET A 226 -11.96 6.12 -17.03
CA MET A 226 -13.24 5.77 -17.65
C MET A 226 -13.56 4.27 -17.53
N LEU A 227 -12.52 3.44 -17.39
CA LEU A 227 -12.62 1.99 -17.21
C LEU A 227 -11.93 1.53 -15.92
N PRO A 228 -12.23 0.31 -15.43
CA PRO A 228 -11.46 -0.29 -14.35
C PRO A 228 -9.96 -0.33 -14.65
N TRP A 229 -9.13 -0.12 -13.64
CA TRP A 229 -7.69 0.12 -13.76
C TRP A 229 -6.93 -0.98 -14.54
N GLN A 230 -7.42 -2.23 -14.50
CA GLN A 230 -6.82 -3.37 -15.19
C GLN A 230 -6.75 -3.17 -16.71
N ASN A 231 -7.61 -2.32 -17.27
CA ASN A 231 -7.61 -1.99 -18.70
C ASN A 231 -6.41 -1.11 -19.12
N TYR A 232 -5.73 -0.47 -18.17
CA TYR A 232 -4.60 0.42 -18.45
C TYR A 232 -3.25 -0.27 -18.24
N ILE A 233 -3.19 -1.33 -17.42
CA ILE A 233 -1.97 -2.08 -17.12
C ILE A 233 -2.23 -3.59 -17.29
N PRO A 234 -1.98 -4.15 -18.49
CA PRO A 234 -2.21 -5.57 -18.76
C PRO A 234 -1.40 -6.51 -17.86
N GLU A 235 -1.94 -7.71 -17.63
CA GLU A 235 -1.34 -8.75 -16.77
C GLU A 235 0.10 -9.10 -17.17
N GLU A 236 0.42 -9.12 -18.47
CA GLU A 236 1.75 -9.40 -18.98
C GLU A 236 2.80 -8.41 -18.46
N THR A 237 2.42 -7.13 -18.34
CA THR A 237 3.25 -6.06 -17.79
C THR A 237 3.41 -6.22 -16.29
N ARG A 238 2.34 -6.61 -15.58
CA ARG A 238 2.33 -6.83 -14.12
C ARG A 238 3.19 -8.02 -13.71
N ALA A 239 3.15 -9.10 -14.47
CA ALA A 239 3.95 -10.32 -14.23
C ALA A 239 5.46 -10.10 -14.51
N ALA A 240 5.81 -9.24 -15.47
CA ALA A 240 7.20 -8.93 -15.81
C ALA A 240 7.93 -8.14 -14.71
N GLU A 241 7.24 -7.27 -13.99
CA GLU A 241 7.81 -6.53 -12.85
C GLU A 241 8.14 -7.43 -11.66
N ASN A 242 7.28 -8.43 -11.39
CA ASN A 242 7.48 -9.37 -10.28
C ASN A 242 8.68 -10.29 -10.53
N LYS A 243 8.94 -10.69 -11.78
CA LYS A 243 10.12 -11.49 -12.14
C LYS A 243 11.45 -10.74 -11.98
N LYS A 244 11.46 -9.41 -12.14
CA LYS A 244 12.69 -8.60 -11.94
C LYS A 244 13.07 -8.42 -10.47
N LYS A 245 12.09 -8.47 -9.55
CA LYS A 245 12.33 -8.33 -8.10
C LYS A 245 12.61 -9.65 -7.38
N ALA A 246 12.20 -10.79 -7.96
CA ALA A 246 12.37 -12.12 -7.38
C ALA A 246 13.66 -12.86 -7.77
N LEU A 247 14.59 -12.24 -8.52
CA LEU A 247 15.87 -12.88 -8.84
C LEU A 247 16.76 -12.91 -7.58
N PRO A 248 17.21 -14.09 -7.11
CA PRO A 248 18.22 -14.15 -6.08
C PRO A 248 19.50 -13.51 -6.64
N LYS A 249 20.11 -12.61 -5.85
CA LYS A 249 21.46 -12.16 -6.14
C LYS A 249 22.37 -13.39 -6.05
N GLU A 250 22.96 -13.79 -7.18
CA GLU A 250 24.06 -14.75 -7.25
C GLU A 250 25.25 -14.31 -6.39
#